data_AF-A0A3M1CY93-F1
#
_entry.id   AF-A0A3M1CY93-F1
#
_cell.length_a   1.000
_cell.length_b   1.000
_cell.length_c   1.000
_cell.angle_alpha   90.00
_cell.angle_beta   90.00
_cell.angle_gamma   90.00
#
_symmetry.space_group_name_H-M   'P 1'
#
loop_
_entity.id
_entity.type
_entity.pdbx_description
1 polymer ?
#
loop_
_entity_poly.entity_id
_entity_poly.type
_entity_poly.pdbx_seq_one_letter_code
_entity_poly.pdbx_strand_id
1 'polypeptide(L)'
;MTISAMDALTRYLERHAEKFDESLPKPRLSTRLCVVIPALAESAEDVEHVLATIGPPGDTFEVIVVINRSEDAPVEVVEKNRRLSSALNRHPVIVLEKVFPSGTAGVGAARRTGMDLALRRLVASGRFEDGVIACLDADSPVSE
;
A
#
# COMPACT_ATOMS: atom_id res chain seq x y z
N MET A 1 -11.18 26.09 -20.42
CA MET A 1 -11.74 25.33 -19.29
C MET A 1 -10.57 24.84 -18.45
N THR A 2 -10.38 25.41 -17.26
CA THR A 2 -9.46 24.87 -16.25
C THR A 2 -10.11 23.62 -15.64
N ILE A 3 -9.39 22.49 -15.70
CA ILE A 3 -9.82 21.25 -15.04
C ILE A 3 -9.57 21.43 -13.54
N SER A 4 -10.56 21.12 -12.69
CA SER A 4 -10.36 21.10 -11.23
C SER A 4 -9.31 20.05 -10.86
N ALA A 5 -8.54 20.27 -9.78
CA ALA A 5 -7.60 19.26 -9.28
C ALA A 5 -8.30 17.91 -9.02
N MET A 6 -9.52 17.96 -8.48
CA MET A 6 -10.34 16.77 -8.27
C MET A 6 -10.66 16.05 -9.59
N ASP A 7 -11.09 16.78 -10.62
CA ASP A 7 -11.41 16.19 -11.92
C ASP A 7 -10.17 15.54 -12.58
N ALA A 8 -9.00 16.16 -12.42
CA ALA A 8 -7.74 15.59 -12.91
C ALA A 8 -7.37 14.29 -12.18
N LEU A 9 -7.54 14.27 -10.85
CA LEU A 9 -7.27 13.09 -10.02
C LEU A 9 -8.24 11.95 -10.33
N THR A 10 -9.55 12.24 -10.44
CA THR A 10 -10.55 11.23 -10.83
C THR A 10 -10.19 10.61 -12.17
N ARG A 11 -9.83 11.42 -13.18
CA ARG A 11 -9.41 10.92 -14.49
C ARG A 11 -8.14 10.08 -14.42
N TYR A 12 -7.17 10.47 -13.59
CA TYR A 12 -5.95 9.67 -13.39
C TYR A 12 -6.30 8.31 -12.77
N LEU A 13 -7.08 8.30 -11.69
CA LEU A 13 -7.46 7.08 -10.97
C LEU A 13 -8.33 6.13 -11.82
N GLU A 14 -9.15 6.66 -12.72
CA GLU A 14 -9.95 5.86 -13.65
C GLU A 14 -9.10 5.22 -14.76
N ARG A 15 -8.09 5.94 -15.26
CA ARG A 15 -7.28 5.52 -16.42
C ARG A 15 -6.07 4.69 -16.06
N HIS A 16 -5.44 5.02 -14.94
CA HIS A 16 -4.08 4.57 -14.62
C HIS A 16 -4.00 3.77 -13.32
N ALA A 17 -4.85 4.06 -12.33
CA ALA A 17 -4.79 3.32 -11.08
C ALA A 17 -5.34 1.90 -11.24
N GLU A 18 -4.74 0.98 -10.50
CA GLU A 18 -5.25 -0.38 -10.45
C GLU A 18 -6.69 -0.42 -9.91
N LYS A 19 -7.46 -1.41 -10.35
CA LYS A 19 -8.76 -1.68 -9.77
C LYS A 19 -8.54 -2.46 -8.48
N PHE A 20 -9.10 -1.95 -7.39
CA PHE A 20 -9.06 -2.58 -6.09
C PHE A 20 -10.40 -3.27 -5.81
N ASP A 21 -10.36 -4.34 -5.03
CA ASP A 21 -11.55 -5.06 -4.59
C ASP A 21 -12.41 -4.19 -3.66
N GLU A 22 -13.73 -4.27 -3.81
CA GLU A 22 -14.70 -3.62 -2.93
C GLU A 22 -14.71 -4.23 -1.51
N SER A 23 -14.12 -5.42 -1.34
CA SER A 23 -13.92 -6.06 -0.03
C SER A 23 -12.92 -5.34 0.87
N LEU A 24 -12.10 -4.44 0.32
CA LEU A 24 -11.17 -3.64 1.13
C LEU A 24 -11.93 -2.78 2.16
N PRO A 25 -11.37 -2.64 3.38
CA PRO A 25 -11.98 -1.80 4.39
C PRO A 25 -12.11 -0.36 3.88
N LYS A 26 -13.28 0.25 4.11
CA LYS A 26 -13.50 1.66 3.75
C LYS A 26 -12.52 2.57 4.51
N PRO A 27 -12.04 3.65 3.89
CA PRO A 27 -11.19 4.63 4.57
C PRO A 27 -11.96 5.34 5.69
N ARG A 28 -11.25 5.63 6.77
CA ARG A 28 -11.78 6.46 7.86
C ARG A 28 -11.84 7.91 7.37
N LEU A 29 -12.92 8.63 7.71
CA LEU A 29 -13.06 10.05 7.33
C LEU A 29 -11.97 10.96 7.95
N SER A 30 -11.34 10.49 9.03
CA SER A 30 -10.23 11.14 9.71
C SER A 30 -8.85 10.80 9.12
N THR A 31 -8.74 9.86 8.18
CA THR A 31 -7.46 9.49 7.56
C THR A 31 -6.84 10.70 6.87
N ARG A 32 -5.65 11.09 7.30
CA ARG A 32 -4.84 12.18 6.72
C ARG A 32 -3.46 11.70 6.24
N LEU A 33 -3.03 10.52 6.66
CA LEU A 33 -1.76 9.93 6.26
C LEU A 33 -1.99 8.49 5.79
N CYS A 34 -1.42 8.12 4.65
CA CYS A 34 -1.32 6.74 4.21
C CYS A 34 0.17 6.37 4.08
N VAL A 35 0.59 5.35 4.81
CA VAL A 35 1.94 4.78 4.71
C VAL A 35 1.88 3.56 3.78
N VAL A 36 2.68 3.58 2.72
CA VAL A 36 2.78 2.48 1.74
C VAL A 36 4.08 1.73 1.98
N ILE A 37 4.00 0.42 2.12
CA ILE A 37 5.15 -0.47 2.30
C ILE A 37 5.11 -1.54 1.19
N PRO A 38 5.87 -1.39 0.10
CA PRO A 38 6.04 -2.47 -0.87
C PRO A 38 6.89 -3.59 -0.25
N ALA A 39 6.53 -4.83 -0.54
CA ALA A 39 7.19 -6.02 -0.02
C ALA A 39 7.31 -7.10 -1.11
N LEU A 40 8.54 -7.55 -1.39
CA LEU A 40 8.90 -8.70 -2.21
C LEU A 40 9.75 -9.70 -1.41
N ALA A 41 9.10 -10.68 -0.79
CA ALA A 41 9.72 -11.79 -0.07
C ALA A 41 10.62 -11.41 1.13
N GLU A 42 10.34 -10.29 1.77
CA GLU A 42 10.89 -9.92 3.08
C GLU A 42 10.34 -10.84 4.18
N SER A 43 11.05 -10.89 5.31
CA SER A 43 10.59 -11.66 6.46
C SER A 43 9.42 -10.95 7.16
N ALA A 44 8.62 -11.70 7.92
CA ALA A 44 7.57 -11.08 8.73
C ALA A 44 8.19 -10.17 9.79
N GLU A 45 9.33 -10.58 10.33
CA GLU A 45 10.09 -9.87 11.34
C GLU A 45 10.56 -8.49 10.86
N ASP A 46 11.03 -8.38 9.61
CA ASP A 46 11.46 -7.10 9.03
C ASP A 46 10.29 -6.11 8.96
N VAL A 47 9.17 -6.55 8.38
CA VAL A 47 7.97 -5.70 8.22
C VAL A 47 7.36 -5.36 9.58
N GLU A 48 7.27 -6.32 10.50
CA GLU A 48 6.79 -6.09 11.87
C GLU A 48 7.68 -5.09 12.62
N HIS A 49 9.00 -5.10 12.39
CA HIS A 49 9.91 -4.13 12.97
C HIS A 49 9.64 -2.72 12.44
N VAL A 50 9.44 -2.56 11.12
CA VAL A 50 9.02 -1.27 10.52
C VAL A 50 7.69 -0.80 11.12
N LEU A 51 6.69 -1.69 11.19
CA LEU A 51 5.38 -1.38 11.78
C LEU A 51 5.50 -0.94 13.26
N ALA A 52 6.39 -1.56 14.02
CA ALA A 52 6.63 -1.18 15.41
C ALA A 52 7.21 0.24 15.53
N THR A 53 8.08 0.66 14.60
CA THR A 53 8.66 2.02 14.63
C THR A 53 7.68 3.14 14.29
N ILE A 54 6.69 2.88 13.44
CA ILE A 54 5.67 3.88 13.10
C ILE A 54 4.49 3.89 14.09
N GLY A 55 4.42 2.90 14.97
CA GLY A 55 3.33 2.71 15.92
C GLY A 55 2.05 2.16 15.28
N PRO A 56 1.05 1.78 16.11
CA PRO A 56 -0.19 1.20 15.60
C PRO A 56 -1.00 2.23 14.78
N PRO A 57 -1.49 1.85 13.59
CA PRO A 57 -2.45 2.64 12.82
C PRO A 57 -3.62 3.13 13.68
N GLY A 58 -3.78 4.46 13.73
CA GLY A 58 -4.84 5.13 14.47
C GLY A 58 -5.97 5.61 13.56
N ASP A 59 -6.76 6.56 14.06
CA ASP A 59 -7.83 7.18 13.25
C ASP A 59 -7.29 8.12 12.18
N THR A 60 -6.06 8.61 12.33
CA THR A 60 -5.47 9.64 11.46
C THR A 60 -4.56 9.08 10.38
N PHE A 61 -4.10 7.83 10.50
CA PHE A 61 -3.24 7.21 9.50
C PHE A 61 -3.52 5.73 9.28
N GLU A 62 -3.30 5.29 8.05
CA GLU A 62 -3.48 3.90 7.62
C GLU A 62 -2.19 3.38 6.99
N VAL A 63 -1.96 2.07 7.11
CA VAL A 63 -0.81 1.40 6.50
C VAL A 63 -1.31 0.45 5.43
N ILE A 64 -0.71 0.52 4.25
CA ILE A 64 -0.97 -0.32 3.08
C ILE A 64 0.32 -1.08 2.77
N VAL A 65 0.30 -2.39 3.00
CA VAL A 65 1.40 -3.29 2.62
C VAL A 65 1.06 -3.93 1.29
N VAL A 66 1.92 -3.76 0.29
CA VAL A 66 1.75 -4.36 -1.04
C VAL A 66 2.75 -5.50 -1.20
N ILE A 67 2.27 -6.73 -0.96
CA ILE A 67 3.05 -7.94 -1.15
C ILE A 67 2.98 -8.32 -2.62
N ASN A 68 4.08 -8.12 -3.35
CA ASN A 68 4.12 -8.38 -4.78
C ASN A 68 4.94 -9.62 -5.14
N ARG A 69 4.62 -10.20 -6.29
CA ARG A 69 5.45 -11.20 -6.97
C ARG A 69 5.28 -11.11 -8.48
N SER A 70 6.21 -11.72 -9.20
CA SER A 70 6.06 -12.00 -10.62
C SER A 70 5.21 -13.26 -10.85
N GLU A 71 4.59 -13.40 -12.02
CA GLU A 71 3.90 -14.64 -12.43
C GLU A 71 4.85 -15.86 -12.45
N ASP A 72 6.10 -15.63 -12.83
CA ASP A 72 7.19 -16.61 -12.86
C ASP A 72 8.04 -16.61 -11.57
N ALA A 73 7.52 -16.05 -10.47
CA ALA A 73 8.25 -16.00 -9.21
C ALA A 73 8.64 -17.42 -8.72
N PRO A 74 9.89 -17.61 -8.23
CA PRO A 74 10.31 -18.88 -7.65
C PRO A 74 9.40 -19.31 -6.48
N VAL A 75 9.26 -20.63 -6.28
CA VAL A 75 8.45 -21.19 -5.19
C VAL A 75 8.83 -20.62 -3.83
N GLU A 76 10.12 -20.34 -3.60
CA GLU A 76 10.59 -19.70 -2.36
C GLU A 76 9.98 -18.31 -2.12
N VAL A 77 9.89 -17.48 -3.16
CA VAL A 77 9.26 -16.15 -3.09
C VAL A 77 7.77 -16.28 -2.78
N VAL A 78 7.09 -17.24 -3.41
CA VAL A 78 5.67 -17.52 -3.16
C VAL A 78 5.43 -17.93 -1.71
N GLU A 79 6.25 -18.83 -1.17
CA GLU A 79 6.12 -19.28 0.22
C GLU A 79 6.48 -18.17 1.23
N LYS A 80 7.52 -17.37 0.96
CA LYS A 80 7.87 -16.21 1.79
C LYS A 80 6.72 -15.18 1.83
N ASN A 81 6.18 -14.81 0.67
CA ASN A 81 5.04 -13.90 0.59
C ASN A 81 3.79 -14.44 1.30
N ARG A 82 3.50 -15.74 1.18
CA ARG A 82 2.38 -16.38 1.88
C ARG A 82 2.54 -16.31 3.39
N ARG A 83 3.74 -16.54 3.90
CA ARG A 83 4.07 -16.42 5.32
C ARG A 83 3.92 -14.98 5.80
N LEU A 84 4.45 -14.02 5.04
CA LEU A 84 4.33 -12.60 5.35
C LEU A 84 2.85 -12.17 5.41
N SER A 85 2.06 -12.48 4.38
CA SER A 85 0.62 -12.18 4.36
C SER A 85 -0.11 -12.77 5.58
N SER A 86 0.19 -14.03 5.90
CA SER A 86 -0.40 -14.71 7.07
C SER A 86 0.00 -14.05 8.40
N ALA A 87 1.23 -13.55 8.50
CA ALA A 87 1.70 -12.80 9.66
C ALA A 87 1.04 -11.42 9.76
N LEU A 88 0.75 -10.75 8.64
CA LEU A 88 0.12 -9.43 8.64
C LEU A 88 -1.37 -9.43 8.99
N ASN A 89 -2.07 -10.57 8.89
CA ASN A 89 -3.50 -10.69 9.25
C ASN A 89 -3.85 -10.31 10.70
N ARG A 90 -2.86 -10.32 11.61
CA ARG A 90 -3.01 -9.94 13.03
C ARG A 90 -2.70 -8.45 13.27
N HIS A 91 -2.24 -7.73 12.25
CA HIS A 91 -1.93 -6.31 12.33
C HIS A 91 -3.07 -5.50 11.70
N PRO A 92 -3.38 -4.29 12.20
CA PRO A 92 -4.43 -3.43 11.65
C PRO A 92 -3.95 -2.70 10.38
N VAL A 93 -3.45 -3.45 9.41
CA VAL A 93 -2.92 -2.95 8.13
C VAL A 93 -3.75 -3.47 6.96
N ILE A 94 -3.69 -2.78 5.83
CA ILE A 94 -4.31 -3.23 4.58
C ILE A 94 -3.27 -4.01 3.81
N VAL A 95 -3.50 -5.30 3.58
CA VAL A 95 -2.61 -6.15 2.78
C VAL A 95 -3.15 -6.27 1.37
N LEU A 96 -2.34 -5.91 0.38
CA LEU A 96 -2.59 -6.13 -1.04
C LEU A 96 -1.63 -7.18 -1.57
N GLU A 97 -2.15 -8.35 -1.92
CA GLU A 97 -1.37 -9.35 -2.66
C GLU A 97 -1.49 -9.10 -4.17
N LYS A 98 -0.35 -8.90 -4.84
CA LYS A 98 -0.30 -8.59 -6.27
C LYS A 98 0.63 -9.53 -7.03
N VAL A 99 0.11 -10.05 -8.14
CA VAL A 99 0.89 -10.79 -9.13
C VAL A 99 1.01 -9.91 -10.35
N PHE A 100 2.24 -9.57 -10.71
CA PHE A 100 2.54 -8.74 -11.88
C PHE A 100 3.09 -9.60 -13.02
N PRO A 101 2.84 -9.24 -14.28
CA PRO A 101 3.47 -9.89 -15.43
C PRO A 101 5.01 -9.90 -15.33
N SER A 102 5.63 -10.94 -15.87
CA SER A 102 7.08 -11.07 -15.92
C SER A 102 7.76 -9.83 -16.51
N GLY A 103 8.83 -9.37 -15.86
CA GLY A 103 9.56 -8.15 -16.22
C GLY A 103 8.91 -6.83 -15.79
N THR A 104 7.69 -6.86 -15.25
CA THR A 104 7.03 -5.69 -14.64
C THR A 104 6.91 -5.79 -13.12
N ALA A 105 7.12 -6.99 -12.57
CA ALA A 105 7.17 -7.23 -11.14
C ALA A 105 8.39 -6.55 -10.52
N GLY A 106 8.15 -5.71 -9.51
CA GLY A 106 9.21 -5.05 -8.75
C GLY A 106 8.66 -4.00 -7.81
N VAL A 107 9.57 -3.43 -7.01
CA VAL A 107 9.25 -2.41 -5.98
C VAL A 107 8.50 -1.21 -6.57
N GLY A 108 8.80 -0.80 -7.80
CA GLY A 108 8.14 0.32 -8.47
C GLY A 108 6.65 0.08 -8.75
N ALA A 109 6.30 -1.12 -9.22
CA ALA A 109 4.90 -1.49 -9.48
C ALA A 109 4.12 -1.64 -8.17
N ALA A 110 4.71 -2.28 -7.16
CA ALA A 110 4.12 -2.39 -5.83
C ALA A 110 3.89 -1.02 -5.19
N ARG A 111 4.90 -0.15 -5.21
CA ARG A 111 4.83 1.22 -4.70
C ARG A 111 3.72 2.02 -5.38
N ARG A 112 3.68 2.02 -6.72
CA ARG A 112 2.64 2.74 -7.46
C ARG A 112 1.24 2.21 -7.10
N THR A 113 1.08 0.90 -7.04
CA THR A 113 -0.20 0.26 -6.66
C THR A 113 -0.66 0.70 -5.26
N GLY A 114 0.25 0.69 -4.28
CA GLY A 114 -0.06 1.16 -2.93
C GLY A 114 -0.37 2.65 -2.88
N MET A 115 0.37 3.48 -3.62
CA MET A 115 0.13 4.93 -3.72
C MET A 115 -1.19 5.26 -4.40
N ASP A 116 -1.59 4.50 -5.42
CA ASP A 116 -2.88 4.65 -6.09
C ASP A 116 -4.04 4.32 -5.14
N LEU A 117 -3.89 3.28 -4.29
CA LEU A 117 -4.87 3.00 -3.24
C LEU A 117 -4.88 4.13 -2.19
N ALA A 118 -3.71 4.55 -1.70
CA ALA A 118 -3.58 5.64 -0.74
C ALA A 118 -4.27 6.93 -1.23
N LEU A 119 -4.06 7.30 -2.49
CA LEU A 119 -4.71 8.45 -3.11
C LEU A 119 -6.24 8.29 -3.15
N ARG A 120 -6.75 7.11 -3.54
CA ARG A 120 -8.20 6.83 -3.50
C ARG A 120 -8.77 7.00 -2.09
N ARG A 121 -8.03 6.57 -1.07
CA ARG A 121 -8.44 6.70 0.33
C ARG A 121 -8.49 8.15 0.77
N LEU A 122 -7.46 8.94 0.49
CA LEU A 122 -7.43 10.37 0.80
C LEU A 122 -8.53 11.15 0.07
N VAL A 123 -8.80 10.83 -1.20
CA VAL A 123 -9.93 11.41 -1.95
C VAL A 123 -11.26 11.08 -1.26
N ALA A 124 -11.48 9.81 -0.91
CA ALA A 124 -12.71 9.38 -0.23
C ALA A 124 -12.88 9.98 1.17
N SER A 125 -11.78 10.28 1.88
CA SER A 125 -11.80 10.95 3.18
C SER A 125 -11.88 12.49 3.08
N GLY A 126 -11.90 13.05 1.86
CA GLY A 126 -11.90 14.51 1.66
C GLY A 126 -10.59 15.19 2.04
N ARG A 127 -9.47 14.46 1.97
CA ARG A 127 -8.10 14.88 2.37
C ARG A 127 -7.11 14.85 1.22
N PHE A 128 -7.55 14.97 -0.03
CA PHE A 128 -6.65 14.90 -1.18
C PHE A 128 -5.73 16.13 -1.33
N GLU A 129 -6.09 17.27 -0.73
CA GLU A 129 -5.30 18.51 -0.80
C GLU A 129 -4.28 18.62 0.34
N ASP A 130 -4.63 18.14 1.53
CA ASP A 130 -3.84 18.27 2.77
C ASP A 130 -3.31 16.93 3.31
N GLY A 131 -3.68 15.82 2.68
CA GLY A 131 -3.26 14.48 3.06
C GLY A 131 -1.86 14.12 2.57
N VAL A 132 -1.22 13.21 3.29
CA VAL A 132 0.15 12.76 3.04
C VAL A 132 0.15 11.30 2.60
N ILE A 133 0.94 10.99 1.58
CA ILE A 133 1.31 9.62 1.22
C ILE A 133 2.79 9.46 1.52
N ALA A 134 3.12 8.62 2.50
CA ALA A 134 4.50 8.24 2.82
C ALA A 134 4.79 6.86 2.22
N CYS A 135 6.04 6.61 1.83
CA CYS A 135 6.50 5.30 1.40
C CYS A 135 7.69 4.90 2.25
N LEU A 136 7.64 3.72 2.85
CA LEU A 136 8.76 3.14 3.60
C LEU A 136 9.19 1.85 2.92
N ASP A 137 10.45 1.46 3.11
CA ASP A 137 10.95 0.16 2.68
C ASP A 137 10.65 -0.88 3.77
N ALA A 138 10.38 -2.13 3.37
CA ALA A 138 9.91 -3.21 4.25
C ALA A 138 10.96 -3.68 5.29
N ASP A 139 12.23 -3.30 5.13
CA ASP A 139 13.37 -3.65 5.97
C ASP A 139 14.07 -2.42 6.58
N SER A 140 13.44 -1.25 6.52
CA SER A 140 14.03 0.01 6.97
C SER A 140 13.24 0.63 8.13
N PRO A 141 13.57 0.30 9.39
CA PRO A 141 12.93 0.92 10.55
C PRO A 141 13.20 2.42 10.59
N VAL A 142 12.20 3.18 11.03
CA VAL A 142 12.31 4.65 11.16
C VAL A 142 13.00 5.00 12.49
N SER A 143 13.95 5.92 12.45
CA SER A 143 14.61 6.47 13.65
C SER A 143 13.95 7.78 14.10
N GLU A 144 13.98 8.05 15.41
CA GLU A 144 13.60 9.35 16.01
C GLU A 144 14.54 10.50 15.63
#